data_AF-A0A6C0HES5-F1
#
_entry.id   AF-A0A6C0HES5-F1
#
_cell.length_a   1.000
_cell.length_b   1.000
_cell.length_c   1.000
_cell.angle_alpha   90.00
_cell.angle_beta   90.00
_cell.angle_gamma   90.00
#
_symmetry.space_group_name_H-M   'P 1'
#
loop_
_entity.id
_entity.type
_entity.pdbx_description
1 polymer ?
#
loop_
_entity_poly.entity_id
_entity_poly.type
_entity_poly.pdbx_seq_one_letter_code
_entity_poly.pdbx_strand_id
1 'polypeptide(L)'
;MTEKEVELVFVDESDDEIDLLDTLKNLLTKITVKKIASDLNISPGTVTRWLELKDVPKQYEFDLLKLSNIPIDYSKYNSKQKDQFFTPVETAKKCFEIFCNKIKEFDENIKYFSFIEPSAGDGSFLKILPKNTIAIDVDPKAENIFKQDYLVWKPKENKRYVVFGNPPFGLRGHLALKFINHSYDFAEYVCFILPQLFESDGKGVPRKRVKGYNLIYSTKIDTNFYEPDKNVLKINTIFQIWSKNHSSEDYDIKTYDTDIMKIFSMSDGGTVASTRNKDMIGKCDVYIPSTCFGKENVKCYNSFEDLPGRKGYGIVFYKNKEDMLKKMLSIDWTEVAFLSTNSAYNLRSSQIYDKFEK
;
A
#
# COMPACT_ATOMS: atom_id res chain seq x y z
N MET A 1 11.99 13.67 57.24
CA MET A 1 12.90 14.60 56.56
C MET A 1 13.40 13.90 55.33
N THR A 2 12.93 14.36 54.18
CA THR A 2 13.11 13.80 52.84
C THR A 2 14.42 14.28 52.25
N GLU A 3 15.28 13.36 51.80
CA GLU A 3 16.43 13.67 50.94
C GLU A 3 15.96 13.74 49.49
N LYS A 4 16.37 14.82 48.83
CA LYS A 4 15.94 15.28 47.50
C LYS A 4 16.56 14.39 46.41
N GLU A 5 15.70 13.89 45.53
CA GLU A 5 16.10 13.45 44.19
C GLU A 5 16.64 14.65 43.40
N VAL A 6 17.79 14.44 42.77
CA VAL A 6 18.37 15.34 41.77
C VAL A 6 17.65 15.07 40.46
N GLU A 7 16.71 15.94 40.11
CA GLU A 7 16.18 16.02 38.74
C GLU A 7 17.31 16.45 37.79
N LEU A 8 17.83 15.48 37.05
CA LEU A 8 18.59 15.74 35.84
C LEU A 8 17.61 16.27 34.79
N VAL A 9 17.49 17.59 34.75
CA VAL A 9 16.87 18.32 33.64
C VAL A 9 17.72 18.06 32.40
N PHE A 10 17.25 17.16 31.53
CA PHE A 10 17.72 17.12 30.16
C PHE A 10 17.26 18.42 29.51
N VAL A 11 18.22 19.33 29.32
CA VAL A 11 18.06 20.48 28.46
C VAL A 11 17.93 19.93 27.05
N ASP A 12 16.74 20.08 26.47
CA ASP A 12 16.49 19.83 25.05
C ASP A 12 17.46 20.70 24.25
N GLU A 13 18.51 20.08 23.70
CA GLU A 13 19.35 20.73 22.69
C GLU A 13 18.46 20.94 21.47
N SER A 14 18.36 22.19 21.04
CA SER A 14 17.55 22.64 19.91
C SER A 14 17.85 21.85 18.64
N ASP A 15 17.07 20.81 18.36
CA ASP A 15 16.95 20.22 17.03
C ASP A 15 16.05 21.16 16.22
N ASP A 16 16.60 21.79 15.18
CA ASP A 16 15.83 22.48 14.14
C ASP A 16 14.91 21.44 13.47
N GLU A 17 13.73 21.20 14.05
CA GLU A 17 12.77 20.25 13.48
C GLU A 17 12.33 20.79 12.11
N ILE A 18 12.61 20.02 11.06
CA ILE A 18 12.28 20.40 9.70
C ILE A 18 10.77 20.59 9.58
N ASP A 19 10.33 21.81 9.26
CA ASP A 19 8.95 22.10 8.91
C ASP A 19 8.65 21.53 7.51
N LEU A 20 7.88 20.43 7.49
CA LEU A 20 7.48 19.75 6.26
C LEU A 20 6.52 20.58 5.41
N LEU A 21 5.69 21.42 6.02
CA LEU A 21 4.76 22.28 5.31
C LEU A 21 5.53 23.37 4.57
N ASP A 22 6.52 23.98 5.20
CA ASP A 22 7.37 24.98 4.56
C ASP A 22 8.29 24.36 3.50
N THR A 23 8.80 23.15 3.74
CA THR A 23 9.50 22.36 2.71
C THR A 23 8.61 22.13 1.49
N LEU A 24 7.34 21.73 1.69
CA LEU A 24 6.37 21.55 0.62
C LEU A 24 6.05 22.86 -0.13
N LYS A 25 5.84 23.96 0.58
CA LYS A 25 5.60 25.29 -0.04
C LYS A 25 6.79 25.71 -0.89
N ASN A 26 8.02 25.52 -0.38
CA ASN A 26 9.24 25.82 -1.11
C ASN A 26 9.36 24.98 -2.39
N LEU A 27 9.03 23.69 -2.35
CA LEU A 27 8.95 22.85 -3.55
C LEU A 27 7.94 23.39 -4.57
N LEU A 28 6.78 23.84 -4.09
CA LEU A 28 5.70 24.34 -4.95
C LEU A 28 6.04 25.66 -5.66
N THR A 29 7.08 26.37 -5.23
CA THR A 29 7.63 27.51 -6.00
C THR A 29 8.37 27.07 -7.26
N LYS A 30 8.81 25.80 -7.33
CA LYS A 30 9.65 25.24 -8.40
C LYS A 30 8.91 24.22 -9.27
N ILE A 31 8.03 23.42 -8.68
CA ILE A 31 7.32 22.33 -9.34
C ILE A 31 5.83 22.32 -8.99
N THR A 32 5.01 21.78 -9.90
CA THR A 32 3.54 21.79 -9.72
C THR A 32 3.07 20.73 -8.73
N VAL A 33 1.89 20.94 -8.14
CA VAL A 33 1.17 19.92 -7.34
C VAL A 33 1.07 18.59 -8.09
N LYS A 34 0.80 18.63 -9.39
CA LYS A 34 0.69 17.43 -10.25
C LYS A 34 2.03 16.68 -10.34
N LYS A 35 3.16 17.40 -10.43
CA LYS A 35 4.49 16.79 -10.49
C LYS A 35 4.86 16.14 -9.16
N ILE A 36 4.67 16.84 -8.03
CA ILE A 36 4.90 16.30 -6.69
C ILE A 36 4.05 15.03 -6.49
N ALA A 37 2.75 15.10 -6.79
CA ALA A 37 1.86 13.95 -6.63
C ALA A 37 2.30 12.75 -7.49
N SER A 38 2.78 13.01 -8.71
CA SER A 38 3.34 11.96 -9.58
C SER A 38 4.59 11.33 -8.97
N ASP A 39 5.53 12.12 -8.44
CA ASP A 39 6.80 11.64 -7.88
C ASP A 39 6.62 10.88 -6.57
N LEU A 40 5.58 11.24 -5.81
CA LEU A 40 5.18 10.55 -4.59
C LEU A 40 4.27 9.33 -4.85
N ASN A 41 3.85 9.09 -6.12
CA ASN A 41 2.79 8.14 -6.46
C ASN A 41 1.54 8.33 -5.56
N ILE A 42 0.99 9.54 -5.50
CA ILE A 42 -0.27 9.86 -4.81
C ILE A 42 -1.20 10.70 -5.70
N SER A 43 -2.44 10.93 -5.27
CA SER A 43 -3.34 11.80 -6.02
C SER A 43 -2.99 13.29 -5.81
N PRO A 44 -3.16 14.17 -6.82
CA PRO A 44 -2.97 15.61 -6.66
C PRO A 44 -3.78 16.20 -5.50
N GLY A 45 -5.03 15.76 -5.34
CA GLY A 45 -5.89 16.19 -4.23
C GLY A 45 -5.35 15.82 -2.84
N THR A 46 -4.45 14.81 -2.73
CA THR A 46 -3.76 14.52 -1.46
C THR A 46 -2.81 15.64 -1.07
N VAL A 47 -2.03 16.16 -2.03
CA VAL A 47 -1.10 17.27 -1.80
C VAL A 47 -1.86 18.56 -1.54
N THR A 48 -2.91 18.85 -2.32
CA THR A 48 -3.81 20.01 -2.07
C THR A 48 -4.36 19.99 -0.65
N ARG A 49 -4.81 18.82 -0.18
CA ARG A 49 -5.34 18.66 1.16
C ARG A 49 -4.30 18.91 2.27
N TRP A 50 -3.03 18.56 2.07
CA TRP A 50 -1.97 18.90 3.04
C TRP A 50 -1.81 20.41 3.21
N LEU A 51 -1.94 21.17 2.12
CA LEU A 51 -1.88 22.63 2.15
C LEU A 51 -3.11 23.24 2.83
N GLU A 52 -4.31 22.75 2.50
CA GLU A 52 -5.57 23.21 3.09
C GLU A 52 -5.62 22.96 4.60
N LEU A 53 -5.17 21.78 5.04
CA LEU A 53 -5.15 21.39 6.44
C LEU A 53 -3.90 21.88 7.19
N LYS A 54 -2.91 22.43 6.47
CA LYS A 54 -1.59 22.79 7.01
C LYS A 54 -0.92 21.63 7.75
N ASP A 55 -1.10 20.42 7.24
CA ASP A 55 -0.62 19.18 7.86
C ASP A 55 -0.06 18.23 6.80
N VAL A 56 1.25 18.01 6.87
CA VAL A 56 1.97 17.04 6.04
C VAL A 56 2.31 15.83 6.91
N PRO A 57 1.84 14.62 6.57
CA PRO A 57 2.16 13.44 7.35
C PRO A 57 3.68 13.20 7.39
N LYS A 58 4.25 13.01 8.60
CA LYS A 58 5.69 12.79 8.82
C LYS A 58 6.26 11.63 8.00
N GLN A 59 5.44 10.65 7.60
CA GLN A 59 5.85 9.54 6.73
C GLN A 59 6.27 9.96 5.31
N TYR A 60 6.07 11.22 4.90
CA TYR A 60 6.56 11.78 3.63
C TYR A 60 7.82 12.63 3.79
N GLU A 61 8.37 12.75 5.00
CA GLU A 61 9.56 13.57 5.26
C GLU A 61 10.71 13.24 4.31
N PHE A 62 11.14 11.98 4.26
CA PHE A 62 12.26 11.60 3.39
C PHE A 62 11.97 11.85 1.91
N ASP A 63 10.74 11.68 1.45
CA ASP A 63 10.40 12.00 0.07
C ASP A 63 10.50 13.50 -0.22
N LEU A 64 10.00 14.35 0.68
CA LEU A 64 10.05 15.81 0.52
C LEU A 64 11.48 16.35 0.62
N LEU A 65 12.30 15.80 1.52
CA LEU A 65 13.72 16.13 1.63
C LEU A 65 14.46 15.76 0.35
N LYS A 66 14.26 14.54 -0.18
CA LYS A 66 14.84 14.09 -1.44
C LYS A 66 14.42 14.98 -2.61
N LEU A 67 13.13 15.28 -2.74
CA LEU A 67 12.62 16.18 -3.80
C LEU A 67 13.20 17.60 -3.68
N SER A 68 13.54 18.03 -2.46
CA SER A 68 14.14 19.34 -2.18
C SER A 68 15.67 19.35 -2.31
N ASN A 69 16.29 18.20 -2.61
CA ASN A 69 17.74 17.99 -2.54
C ASN A 69 18.34 18.36 -1.17
N ILE A 70 17.58 18.14 -0.09
CA ILE A 70 18.06 18.30 1.28
C ILE A 70 18.71 16.97 1.71
N PRO A 71 19.98 16.96 2.15
CA PRO A 71 20.63 15.75 2.64
C PRO A 71 19.90 15.15 3.84
N ILE A 72 19.82 13.82 3.89
CA ILE A 72 19.18 13.09 4.98
C ILE A 72 20.26 12.38 5.80
N ASP A 73 20.33 12.69 7.09
CA ASP A 73 21.11 11.91 8.05
C ASP A 73 20.23 10.86 8.72
N TYR A 74 20.23 9.64 8.17
CA TYR A 74 19.45 8.52 8.68
C TYR A 74 19.83 8.08 10.11
N SER A 75 20.96 8.55 10.66
CA SER A 75 21.35 8.23 12.04
C SER A 75 20.48 8.95 13.08
N LYS A 76 19.84 10.06 12.70
CA LYS A 76 18.92 10.84 13.55
C LYS A 76 17.52 10.24 13.67
N TYR A 77 17.21 9.18 12.92
CA TYR A 77 15.87 8.60 12.85
C TYR A 77 15.85 7.19 13.44
N ASN A 78 14.79 6.88 14.19
CA ASN A 78 14.57 5.53 14.70
C ASN A 78 14.08 4.57 13.61
N SER A 79 14.07 3.26 13.92
CA SER A 79 13.64 2.19 13.01
C SER A 79 12.25 2.42 12.43
N LYS A 80 11.29 2.85 13.26
CA LYS A 80 9.91 3.09 12.85
C LYS A 80 9.76 4.26 11.88
N GLN A 81 10.50 5.35 12.09
CA GLN A 81 10.53 6.49 11.16
C GLN A 81 11.16 6.08 9.82
N LYS A 82 12.16 5.19 9.86
CA LYS A 82 12.83 4.64 8.68
C LYS A 82 12.08 3.52 7.97
N ASP A 83 11.00 3.01 8.56
CA ASP A 83 10.31 1.80 8.11
C ASP A 83 11.27 0.60 8.00
N GLN A 84 12.21 0.51 8.95
CA GLN A 84 13.33 -0.43 8.96
C GLN A 84 12.94 -1.72 9.70
N PHE A 85 12.27 -2.62 8.96
CA PHE A 85 11.85 -3.95 9.44
C PHE A 85 12.50 -5.06 8.62
N PHE A 86 13.17 -5.98 9.29
CA PHE A 86 13.92 -7.08 8.68
C PHE A 86 13.09 -8.36 8.60
N THR A 87 13.38 -9.12 7.53
CA THR A 87 12.68 -10.34 7.17
C THR A 87 13.47 -11.55 7.66
N PRO A 88 12.86 -12.50 8.40
CA PRO A 88 13.52 -13.75 8.74
C PRO A 88 14.00 -14.51 7.50
N VAL A 89 15.19 -15.11 7.60
CA VAL A 89 15.80 -15.87 6.49
C VAL A 89 14.88 -16.99 5.98
N GLU A 90 14.14 -17.66 6.87
CA GLU A 90 13.17 -18.69 6.47
C GLU A 90 12.00 -18.12 5.66
N THR A 91 11.54 -16.91 5.99
CA THR A 91 10.52 -16.21 5.19
C THR A 91 11.08 -15.86 3.82
N ALA A 92 12.31 -15.33 3.75
CA ALA A 92 12.98 -15.01 2.50
C ALA A 92 13.14 -16.26 1.61
N LYS A 93 13.56 -17.38 2.20
CA LYS A 93 13.67 -18.68 1.55
C LYS A 93 12.33 -19.14 0.97
N LYS A 94 11.26 -19.11 1.77
CA LYS A 94 9.90 -19.47 1.33
C LYS A 94 9.45 -18.62 0.15
N CYS A 95 9.68 -17.30 0.19
CA CYS A 95 9.32 -16.41 -0.91
C CYS A 95 10.10 -16.76 -2.19
N PHE A 96 11.37 -17.09 -2.07
CA PHE A 96 12.22 -17.45 -3.21
C PHE A 96 11.82 -18.79 -3.84
N GLU A 97 11.47 -19.78 -3.02
CA GLU A 97 10.92 -21.07 -3.48
C GLU A 97 9.60 -20.87 -4.23
N ILE A 98 8.70 -20.02 -3.71
CA ILE A 98 7.44 -19.66 -4.39
C ILE A 98 7.74 -19.06 -5.76
N PHE A 99 8.66 -18.10 -5.84
CA PHE A 99 9.04 -17.49 -7.11
C PHE A 99 9.63 -18.51 -8.08
N CYS A 100 10.58 -19.33 -7.64
CA CYS A 100 11.21 -20.35 -8.46
C CYS A 100 10.20 -21.38 -9.00
N ASN A 101 9.15 -21.70 -8.24
CA ASN A 101 8.10 -22.59 -8.71
C ASN A 101 7.16 -21.88 -9.69
N LYS A 102 6.76 -20.64 -9.39
CA LYS A 102 5.84 -19.89 -10.24
C LYS A 102 6.39 -19.63 -11.64
N ILE A 103 7.68 -19.30 -11.77
CA ILE A 103 8.27 -19.02 -13.10
C ILE A 103 8.39 -20.27 -13.97
N LYS A 104 8.45 -21.47 -13.38
CA LYS A 104 8.47 -22.73 -14.15
C LYS A 104 7.17 -22.96 -14.91
N GLU A 105 6.04 -22.44 -14.41
CA GLU A 105 4.75 -22.51 -15.10
C GLU A 105 4.77 -21.73 -16.43
N PHE A 106 5.75 -20.85 -16.62
CA PHE A 106 5.95 -20.05 -17.82
C PHE A 106 7.21 -20.46 -18.61
N ASP A 107 7.72 -21.66 -18.38
CA ASP A 107 8.94 -22.20 -19.01
C ASP A 107 10.22 -21.36 -18.80
N GLU A 108 10.25 -20.55 -17.74
CA GLU A 108 11.39 -19.70 -17.41
C GLU A 108 12.40 -20.41 -16.50
N ASN A 109 13.68 -20.09 -16.68
CA ASN A 109 14.76 -20.67 -15.88
C ASN A 109 15.45 -19.60 -15.03
N ILE A 110 15.48 -19.84 -13.71
CA ILE A 110 16.10 -18.97 -12.71
C ILE A 110 17.53 -18.55 -13.06
N LYS A 111 18.30 -19.42 -13.75
CA LYS A 111 19.70 -19.19 -14.11
C LYS A 111 19.89 -18.07 -15.15
N TYR A 112 18.84 -17.67 -15.86
CA TYR A 112 18.91 -16.60 -16.85
C TYR A 112 18.65 -15.22 -16.27
N PHE A 113 18.29 -15.14 -14.99
CA PHE A 113 18.01 -13.88 -14.32
C PHE A 113 19.19 -13.42 -13.47
N SER A 114 19.39 -12.10 -13.46
CA SER A 114 20.21 -11.41 -12.46
C SER A 114 19.30 -10.79 -11.41
N PHE A 115 19.72 -10.85 -10.15
CA PHE A 115 18.90 -10.41 -9.03
C PHE A 115 19.32 -9.04 -8.53
N ILE A 116 18.32 -8.26 -8.11
CA ILE A 116 18.49 -6.99 -7.43
C ILE A 116 17.69 -7.05 -6.13
N GLU A 117 18.34 -6.82 -5.00
CA GLU A 117 17.70 -6.58 -3.70
C GLU A 117 17.75 -5.08 -3.41
N PRO A 118 16.62 -4.35 -3.50
CA PRO A 118 16.63 -2.88 -3.59
C PRO A 118 16.65 -2.16 -2.23
N SER A 119 16.52 -2.91 -1.14
CA SER A 119 16.46 -2.42 0.25
C SER A 119 16.96 -3.55 1.16
N ALA A 120 18.23 -3.90 1.00
CA ALA A 120 18.80 -5.15 1.50
C ALA A 120 18.91 -5.25 3.02
N GLY A 121 18.81 -4.14 3.75
CA GLY A 121 18.77 -4.13 5.21
C GLY A 121 19.93 -4.90 5.85
N ASP A 122 19.61 -5.98 6.56
CA ASP A 122 20.55 -6.88 7.24
C ASP A 122 21.04 -8.06 6.36
N GLY A 123 20.73 -8.04 5.06
CA GLY A 123 21.19 -9.01 4.07
C GLY A 123 20.48 -10.37 4.14
N SER A 124 19.28 -10.42 4.72
CA SER A 124 18.56 -11.70 4.88
C SER A 124 18.20 -12.38 3.55
N PHE A 125 17.84 -11.64 2.50
CA PHE A 125 17.60 -12.26 1.19
C PHE A 125 18.92 -12.61 0.47
N LEU A 126 20.02 -11.88 0.69
CA LEU A 126 21.35 -12.23 0.13
C LEU A 126 21.84 -13.63 0.55
N LYS A 127 21.37 -14.15 1.69
CA LYS A 127 21.67 -15.51 2.15
C LYS A 127 21.02 -16.59 1.29
N ILE A 128 19.96 -16.25 0.54
CA ILE A 128 19.18 -17.20 -0.26
C ILE A 128 19.22 -16.91 -1.77
N LEU A 129 19.47 -15.66 -2.17
CA LEU A 129 19.55 -15.23 -3.56
C LEU A 129 20.90 -15.66 -4.18
N PRO A 130 21.02 -15.71 -5.51
CA PRO A 130 22.30 -15.98 -6.17
C PRO A 130 23.42 -15.03 -5.69
N LYS A 131 24.64 -15.55 -5.55
CA LYS A 131 25.79 -14.80 -4.97
C LYS A 131 26.13 -13.49 -5.69
N ASN A 132 25.78 -13.35 -6.96
CA ASN A 132 26.01 -12.16 -7.77
C ASN A 132 24.84 -11.16 -7.74
N THR A 133 23.98 -11.23 -6.72
CA THR A 133 22.88 -10.29 -6.51
C THR A 133 23.42 -8.88 -6.27
N ILE A 134 22.81 -7.91 -6.94
CA ILE A 134 23.06 -6.50 -6.70
C ILE A 134 22.24 -6.07 -5.47
N ALA A 135 22.91 -5.84 -4.35
CA ALA A 135 22.28 -5.44 -3.10
C ALA A 135 22.43 -3.93 -2.88
N ILE A 136 21.33 -3.23 -2.62
CA ILE A 136 21.28 -1.78 -2.43
C ILE A 136 20.51 -1.47 -1.15
N ASP A 137 20.99 -0.50 -0.37
CA ASP A 137 20.23 0.05 0.75
C ASP A 137 20.68 1.48 1.04
N VAL A 138 19.82 2.33 1.60
CA VAL A 138 20.18 3.69 2.01
C VAL A 138 20.90 3.72 3.37
N ASP A 139 20.64 2.72 4.22
CA ASP A 139 21.20 2.55 5.57
C ASP A 139 21.51 1.05 5.83
N PRO A 140 22.47 0.46 5.08
CA PRO A 140 22.76 -0.97 5.14
C PRO A 140 23.23 -1.42 6.53
N LYS A 141 22.82 -2.64 6.93
CA LYS A 141 23.18 -3.29 8.20
C LYS A 141 23.96 -4.60 8.02
N ALA A 142 24.44 -4.85 6.81
CA ALA A 142 25.35 -5.95 6.49
C ALA A 142 26.41 -5.52 5.46
N GLU A 143 27.48 -6.31 5.37
CA GLU A 143 28.54 -6.12 4.38
C GLU A 143 28.05 -6.46 2.96
N ASN A 144 28.79 -5.99 1.95
CA ASN A 144 28.50 -6.24 0.53
C ASN A 144 27.16 -5.67 0.03
N ILE A 145 26.64 -4.65 0.70
CA ILE A 145 25.47 -3.87 0.27
C ILE A 145 25.94 -2.49 -0.20
N PHE A 146 25.54 -2.09 -1.40
CA PHE A 146 25.86 -0.79 -1.95
C PHE A 146 25.00 0.30 -1.28
N LYS A 147 25.63 1.20 -0.53
CA LYS A 147 24.94 2.32 0.13
C LYS A 147 24.48 3.36 -0.89
N GLN A 148 23.21 3.31 -1.31
CA GLN A 148 22.64 4.17 -2.34
C GLN A 148 21.12 4.20 -2.26
N ASP A 149 20.49 5.29 -2.71
CA ASP A 149 19.04 5.32 -2.92
C ASP A 149 18.65 4.56 -4.20
N TYR A 150 17.93 3.44 -4.02
CA TYR A 150 17.43 2.62 -5.12
C TYR A 150 16.56 3.39 -6.12
N LEU A 151 15.75 4.35 -5.64
CA LEU A 151 14.79 5.09 -6.49
C LEU A 151 15.46 6.06 -7.47
N VAL A 152 16.76 6.30 -7.35
CA VAL A 152 17.57 7.04 -8.33
C VAL A 152 18.65 6.18 -8.98
N TRP A 153 18.79 4.92 -8.55
CA TRP A 153 19.74 3.97 -9.08
C TRP A 153 19.15 3.19 -10.26
N LYS A 154 19.96 2.85 -11.25
CA LYS A 154 19.60 1.94 -12.36
C LYS A 154 20.76 0.98 -12.64
N PRO A 155 20.48 -0.26 -13.07
CA PRO A 155 21.53 -1.16 -13.53
C PRO A 155 22.21 -0.58 -14.77
N LYS A 156 23.54 -0.78 -14.87
CA LYS A 156 24.33 -0.33 -16.04
C LYS A 156 24.31 -1.32 -17.19
N GLU A 157 24.12 -2.60 -16.88
CA GLU A 157 24.15 -3.68 -17.86
C GLU A 157 22.74 -4.00 -18.33
N ASN A 158 22.62 -4.44 -19.58
CA ASN A 158 21.37 -4.94 -20.12
C ASN A 158 21.25 -6.45 -19.85
N LYS A 159 20.65 -6.81 -18.72
CA LYS A 159 20.39 -8.19 -18.30
C LYS A 159 18.91 -8.38 -18.02
N ARG A 160 18.47 -9.64 -17.98
CA ARG A 160 17.13 -10.00 -17.51
C ARG A 160 17.12 -9.88 -15.99
N TYR A 161 16.47 -8.85 -15.45
CA TYR A 161 16.49 -8.60 -14.01
C TYR A 161 15.22 -9.10 -13.30
N VAL A 162 15.42 -9.62 -12.09
CA VAL A 162 14.39 -9.86 -11.08
C VAL A 162 14.70 -8.96 -9.89
N VAL A 163 13.75 -8.11 -9.52
CA VAL A 163 13.85 -7.31 -8.28
C VAL A 163 13.13 -8.07 -7.18
N PHE A 164 13.83 -8.40 -6.10
CA PHE A 164 13.36 -9.33 -5.08
C PHE A 164 13.65 -8.79 -3.68
N GLY A 165 12.66 -8.81 -2.76
CA GLY A 165 12.91 -8.43 -1.37
C GLY A 165 11.69 -7.95 -0.59
N ASN A 166 11.93 -7.15 0.44
CA ASN A 166 10.92 -6.50 1.28
C ASN A 166 11.19 -4.98 1.30
N PRO A 167 10.58 -4.18 0.39
CA PRO A 167 10.77 -2.75 0.37
C PRO A 167 10.13 -2.08 1.60
N PRO A 168 10.58 -0.89 2.02
CA PRO A 168 9.82 -0.08 2.96
C PRO A 168 8.42 0.18 2.41
N PHE A 169 7.40 0.08 3.26
CA PHE A 169 6.00 0.19 2.86
C PHE A 169 5.59 1.65 2.66
N GLY A 170 5.98 2.53 3.57
CA GLY A 170 5.52 3.92 3.66
C GLY A 170 4.03 4.03 3.97
N LEU A 171 3.54 5.27 4.11
CA LEU A 171 2.13 5.51 4.39
C LEU A 171 1.24 4.92 3.27
N ARG A 172 0.38 3.96 3.64
CA ARG A 172 -0.54 3.28 2.71
C ARG A 172 0.16 2.61 1.52
N GLY A 173 1.39 2.11 1.71
CA GLY A 173 2.11 1.35 0.69
C GLY A 173 2.71 2.17 -0.45
N HIS A 174 2.82 3.50 -0.30
CA HIS A 174 3.27 4.36 -1.39
C HIS A 174 4.76 4.18 -1.72
N LEU A 175 5.63 3.90 -0.75
CA LEU A 175 7.05 3.65 -0.99
C LEU A 175 7.23 2.32 -1.74
N ALA A 176 6.61 1.25 -1.26
CA ALA A 176 6.63 -0.04 -1.96
C ALA A 176 6.14 0.08 -3.42
N LEU A 177 5.10 0.89 -3.66
CA LEU A 177 4.63 1.18 -5.03
C LEU A 177 5.68 1.93 -5.87
N LYS A 178 6.41 2.90 -5.29
CA LYS A 178 7.53 3.57 -5.98
C LYS A 178 8.63 2.58 -6.37
N PHE A 179 8.97 1.64 -5.49
CA PHE A 179 9.95 0.58 -5.78
C PHE A 179 9.50 -0.31 -6.94
N ILE A 180 8.24 -0.74 -6.97
CA ILE A 180 7.69 -1.53 -8.08
C ILE A 180 7.77 -0.74 -9.39
N ASN A 181 7.24 0.49 -9.39
CA ASN A 181 7.15 1.31 -10.60
C ASN A 181 8.52 1.73 -11.14
N HIS A 182 9.48 2.02 -10.26
CA HIS A 182 10.87 2.31 -10.66
C HIS A 182 11.52 1.12 -11.36
N SER A 183 11.20 -0.09 -10.92
CA SER A 183 11.75 -1.32 -11.47
C SER A 183 11.28 -1.62 -12.90
N TYR A 184 10.18 -1.02 -13.37
CA TYR A 184 9.61 -1.29 -14.70
C TYR A 184 10.56 -1.01 -15.87
N ASP A 185 11.45 -0.04 -15.69
CA ASP A 185 12.39 0.39 -16.72
C ASP A 185 13.43 -0.69 -17.06
N PHE A 186 13.71 -1.63 -16.16
CA PHE A 186 14.83 -2.59 -16.32
C PHE A 186 14.52 -4.03 -15.87
N ALA A 187 13.47 -4.28 -15.09
CA ALA A 187 13.18 -5.62 -14.59
C ALA A 187 12.03 -6.30 -15.34
N GLU A 188 12.13 -7.62 -15.44
CA GLU A 188 11.08 -8.47 -15.99
C GLU A 188 10.12 -8.95 -14.90
N TYR A 189 10.63 -9.10 -13.67
CA TYR A 189 9.83 -9.46 -12.51
C TYR A 189 10.13 -8.56 -11.32
N VAL A 190 9.09 -8.32 -10.53
CA VAL A 190 9.18 -7.70 -9.20
C VAL A 190 8.48 -8.61 -8.20
N CYS A 191 9.23 -9.07 -7.20
CA CYS A 191 8.82 -10.08 -6.23
C CYS A 191 8.98 -9.51 -4.83
N PHE A 192 7.89 -9.01 -4.24
CA PHE A 192 7.95 -8.28 -2.97
C PHE A 192 7.03 -8.85 -1.91
N ILE A 193 7.54 -8.81 -0.67
CA ILE A 193 6.70 -8.77 0.52
C ILE A 193 6.08 -7.37 0.59
N LEU A 194 4.76 -7.30 0.71
CA LEU A 194 3.97 -6.07 0.62
C LEU A 194 2.93 -6.01 1.73
N PRO A 195 2.41 -4.81 2.08
CA PRO A 195 1.28 -4.70 2.99
C PRO A 195 0.00 -5.24 2.33
N GLN A 196 -0.90 -5.84 3.13
CA GLN A 196 -2.16 -6.44 2.65
C GLN A 196 -3.05 -5.52 1.80
N LEU A 197 -2.89 -4.20 1.89
CA LEU A 197 -3.60 -3.24 1.05
C LEU A 197 -3.34 -3.43 -0.47
N PHE A 198 -2.27 -4.14 -0.87
CA PHE A 198 -2.02 -4.54 -2.25
C PHE A 198 -2.93 -5.70 -2.74
N GLU A 199 -3.72 -6.34 -1.86
CA GLU A 199 -4.82 -7.25 -2.24
C GLU A 199 -6.16 -6.52 -2.41
N SER A 200 -6.23 -5.24 -2.05
CA SER A 200 -7.47 -4.49 -2.19
C SER A 200 -7.76 -4.16 -3.65
N ASP A 201 -9.05 -4.14 -3.98
CA ASP A 201 -9.63 -3.77 -5.27
C ASP A 201 -10.37 -2.42 -5.20
N GLY A 202 -10.25 -1.73 -4.06
CA GLY A 202 -10.85 -0.42 -3.85
C GLY A 202 -10.29 0.67 -4.78
N LYS A 203 -10.91 1.85 -4.76
CA LYS A 203 -10.40 3.01 -5.50
C LYS A 203 -9.11 3.53 -4.85
N GLY A 204 -8.10 3.83 -5.68
CA GLY A 204 -6.84 4.44 -5.23
C GLY A 204 -5.85 3.50 -4.53
N VAL A 205 -6.15 2.20 -4.47
CA VAL A 205 -5.25 1.18 -3.92
C VAL A 205 -3.95 1.09 -4.72
N PRO A 206 -2.80 0.78 -4.09
CA PRO A 206 -1.52 0.67 -4.81
C PRO A 206 -1.51 -0.35 -5.95
N ARG A 207 -2.20 -1.50 -5.80
CA ARG A 207 -2.29 -2.53 -6.84
C ARG A 207 -2.73 -1.97 -8.19
N LYS A 208 -3.74 -1.09 -8.21
CA LYS A 208 -4.27 -0.45 -9.44
C LYS A 208 -3.38 0.66 -10.01
N ARG A 209 -2.26 0.96 -9.34
CA ARG A 209 -1.31 2.03 -9.71
C ARG A 209 0.07 1.50 -10.06
N VAL A 210 0.23 0.17 -10.07
CA VAL A 210 1.40 -0.48 -10.65
C VAL A 210 1.38 -0.26 -12.15
N LYS A 211 2.50 0.18 -12.73
CA LYS A 211 2.61 0.59 -14.13
C LYS A 211 3.27 -0.52 -14.95
N GLY A 212 2.55 -1.01 -15.98
CA GLY A 212 3.08 -1.89 -17.01
C GLY A 212 3.37 -3.34 -16.60
N TYR A 213 3.21 -3.69 -15.33
CA TYR A 213 3.31 -5.07 -14.84
C TYR A 213 1.93 -5.70 -14.66
N ASN A 214 1.87 -7.03 -14.84
CA ASN A 214 0.73 -7.87 -14.49
C ASN A 214 1.00 -8.60 -13.18
N LEU A 215 0.01 -8.65 -12.29
CA LEU A 215 0.10 -9.51 -11.10
C LEU A 215 -0.11 -10.96 -11.55
N ILE A 216 0.83 -11.85 -11.27
CA ILE A 216 0.75 -13.27 -11.65
C ILE A 216 0.66 -14.21 -10.45
N TYR A 217 0.92 -13.71 -9.25
CA TYR A 217 0.79 -14.49 -8.02
C TYR A 217 0.66 -13.58 -6.80
N SER A 218 -0.19 -13.97 -5.83
CA SER A 218 -0.32 -13.33 -4.52
C SER A 218 -0.63 -14.37 -3.46
N THR A 219 0.13 -14.37 -2.36
CA THR A 219 -0.14 -15.22 -1.19
C THR A 219 0.04 -14.45 0.11
N LYS A 220 -0.71 -14.81 1.15
CA LYS A 220 -0.47 -14.28 2.51
C LYS A 220 0.83 -14.84 3.09
N ILE A 221 1.53 -14.01 3.84
CA ILE A 221 2.71 -14.37 4.63
C ILE A 221 2.39 -14.10 6.09
N ASP A 222 2.24 -15.17 6.87
CA ASP A 222 2.18 -15.10 8.33
C ASP A 222 3.59 -15.31 8.87
N THR A 223 4.22 -14.23 9.32
CA THR A 223 5.57 -14.26 9.86
C THR A 223 5.77 -13.13 10.86
N ASN A 224 6.84 -13.27 11.64
CA ASN A 224 7.30 -12.30 12.61
C ASN A 224 8.51 -11.58 12.04
N PHE A 225 8.36 -10.29 11.73
CA PHE A 225 9.47 -9.42 11.34
C PHE A 225 10.22 -8.94 12.58
N TYR A 226 11.40 -8.35 12.40
CA TYR A 226 12.16 -7.80 13.52
C TYR A 226 12.82 -6.46 13.18
N GLU A 227 12.99 -5.63 14.19
CA GLU A 227 13.72 -4.37 14.12
C GLU A 227 15.24 -4.58 14.30
N PRO A 228 16.10 -3.58 14.06
CA PRO A 228 17.55 -3.70 14.28
C PRO A 228 17.96 -4.10 15.72
N ASP A 229 17.15 -3.73 16.70
CA ASP A 229 17.31 -4.12 18.11
C ASP A 229 16.72 -5.50 18.45
N LYS A 230 16.22 -6.22 17.43
CA LYS A 230 15.59 -7.55 17.50
C LYS A 230 14.22 -7.58 18.15
N ASN A 231 13.56 -6.44 18.34
CA ASN A 231 12.15 -6.43 18.71
C ASN A 231 11.31 -7.09 17.62
N VAL A 232 10.42 -7.99 18.03
CA VAL A 232 9.59 -8.79 17.13
C VAL A 232 8.26 -8.11 16.86
N LEU A 233 7.88 -8.04 15.58
CA LEU A 233 6.65 -7.42 15.13
C LEU A 233 5.86 -8.38 14.24
N LYS A 234 4.59 -8.60 14.59
CA LYS A 234 3.66 -9.35 13.74
C LYS A 234 2.89 -8.39 12.84
N ILE A 235 3.29 -8.32 11.57
CA ILE A 235 2.53 -7.62 10.53
C ILE A 235 1.94 -8.64 9.56
N ASN A 236 0.65 -8.48 9.33
CA ASN A 236 -0.08 -9.09 8.23
C ASN A 236 0.46 -8.61 6.87
N THR A 237 1.23 -9.47 6.20
CA THR A 237 1.84 -9.17 4.89
C THR A 237 1.41 -10.17 3.83
N ILE A 238 1.70 -9.84 2.58
CA ILE A 238 1.50 -10.69 1.42
C ILE A 238 2.80 -10.75 0.64
N PHE A 239 2.99 -11.80 -0.15
CA PHE A 239 4.04 -11.87 -1.16
C PHE A 239 3.40 -11.87 -2.54
N GLN A 240 3.82 -10.94 -3.39
CA GLN A 240 3.32 -10.80 -4.76
C GLN A 240 4.45 -10.95 -5.78
N ILE A 241 4.11 -11.57 -6.91
CA ILE A 241 4.97 -11.66 -8.08
C ILE A 241 4.29 -10.89 -9.21
N TRP A 242 4.98 -9.85 -9.66
CA TRP A 242 4.59 -9.01 -10.79
C TRP A 242 5.48 -9.33 -11.98
N SER A 243 4.90 -9.48 -13.17
CA SER A 243 5.62 -9.82 -14.40
C SER A 243 5.32 -8.84 -15.52
N LYS A 244 6.35 -8.50 -16.30
CA LYS A 244 6.22 -7.63 -17.47
C LYS A 244 5.69 -8.39 -18.68
N ASN A 245 6.02 -9.68 -18.77
CA ASN A 245 5.84 -10.50 -19.97
C ASN A 245 4.73 -11.56 -19.81
N HIS A 246 4.36 -11.89 -18.57
CA HIS A 246 3.36 -12.91 -18.26
C HIS A 246 2.16 -12.28 -17.57
N SER A 247 0.98 -12.89 -17.72
CA SER A 247 -0.28 -12.49 -17.08
C SER A 247 -1.00 -13.70 -16.49
N SER A 248 -2.03 -13.46 -15.69
CA SER A 248 -2.82 -14.52 -15.03
C SER A 248 -4.24 -14.01 -14.80
N GLU A 249 -5.21 -14.71 -15.38
CA GLU A 249 -6.63 -14.32 -15.32
C GLU A 249 -7.16 -14.24 -13.87
N ASP A 250 -6.60 -15.06 -12.97
CA ASP A 250 -6.89 -15.03 -11.52
C ASP A 250 -6.71 -13.66 -10.86
N TYR A 251 -5.90 -12.78 -11.47
CA TYR A 251 -5.54 -11.48 -10.93
C TYR A 251 -5.99 -10.31 -11.81
N ASP A 252 -6.80 -10.58 -12.83
CA ASP A 252 -7.35 -9.52 -13.65
C ASP A 252 -8.27 -8.62 -12.82
N ILE A 253 -8.15 -7.31 -13.08
CA ILE A 253 -9.02 -6.33 -12.43
C ILE A 253 -10.35 -6.38 -13.15
N LYS A 254 -11.36 -6.99 -12.50
CA LYS A 254 -12.73 -7.00 -13.00
C LYS A 254 -13.24 -5.58 -13.27
N THR A 255 -13.85 -5.42 -14.43
CA THR A 255 -14.64 -4.24 -14.80
C THR A 255 -16.11 -4.61 -14.76
N TYR A 256 -16.90 -3.75 -14.13
CA TYR A 256 -18.34 -3.98 -13.95
C TYR A 256 -19.13 -3.09 -14.90
N ASP A 257 -20.19 -3.64 -15.50
CA ASP A 257 -21.09 -2.89 -16.40
C ASP A 257 -21.93 -1.90 -15.59
N THR A 258 -21.52 -0.63 -15.65
CA THR A 258 -22.18 0.46 -14.92
C THR A 258 -23.50 0.89 -15.53
N ASP A 259 -23.86 0.40 -16.73
CA ASP A 259 -25.14 0.67 -17.38
C ASP A 259 -26.26 -0.25 -16.87
N ILE A 260 -25.91 -1.27 -16.08
CA ILE A 260 -26.86 -2.15 -15.38
C ILE A 260 -27.01 -1.70 -13.94
N MET A 261 -25.90 -1.50 -13.25
CA MET A 261 -25.85 -1.22 -11.82
C MET A 261 -24.64 -0.36 -11.48
N LYS A 262 -24.82 0.61 -10.59
CA LYS A 262 -23.74 1.48 -10.13
C LYS A 262 -23.73 1.62 -8.62
N ILE A 263 -22.54 1.42 -8.05
CA ILE A 263 -22.28 1.57 -6.62
C ILE A 263 -21.53 2.89 -6.37
N PHE A 264 -22.09 3.72 -5.50
CA PHE A 264 -21.49 4.96 -5.03
C PHE A 264 -20.97 4.77 -3.60
N SER A 265 -19.68 5.03 -3.37
CA SER A 265 -19.15 5.13 -2.00
C SER A 265 -19.60 6.45 -1.40
N MET A 266 -20.42 6.42 -0.37
CA MET A 266 -21.05 7.60 0.20
C MET A 266 -20.60 7.85 1.64
N SER A 267 -20.42 9.12 1.98
CA SER A 267 -20.19 9.56 3.36
C SER A 267 -20.52 11.05 3.43
N ASP A 268 -21.18 11.48 4.50
CA ASP A 268 -21.42 12.90 4.74
C ASP A 268 -20.25 13.55 5.48
N GLY A 269 -19.51 12.78 6.28
CA GLY A 269 -18.13 12.98 6.72
C GLY A 269 -17.86 14.20 7.60
N GLY A 270 -18.76 15.20 7.64
CA GLY A 270 -18.59 16.47 8.34
C GLY A 270 -17.49 17.39 7.80
N THR A 271 -16.59 16.90 6.93
CA THR A 271 -15.47 17.66 6.35
C THR A 271 -15.32 17.34 4.87
N VAL A 272 -14.74 18.26 4.09
CA VAL A 272 -14.45 18.07 2.66
C VAL A 272 -13.62 16.79 2.42
N ALA A 273 -12.71 16.45 3.33
CA ALA A 273 -11.83 15.29 3.21
C ALA A 273 -12.53 13.94 3.39
N SER A 274 -13.68 13.93 4.07
CA SER A 274 -14.44 12.73 4.42
C SER A 274 -15.77 12.63 3.68
N THR A 275 -16.28 13.73 3.13
CA THR A 275 -17.49 13.73 2.30
C THR A 275 -17.26 13.01 0.96
N ARG A 276 -18.18 12.13 0.56
CA ARG A 276 -18.17 11.42 -0.73
C ARG A 276 -19.56 11.32 -1.32
N ASN A 277 -19.69 11.62 -2.62
CA ASN A 277 -20.94 11.49 -3.41
C ASN A 277 -22.19 12.01 -2.66
N LYS A 278 -22.08 13.16 -1.99
CA LYS A 278 -23.15 13.74 -1.16
C LYS A 278 -24.39 14.07 -1.99
N ASP A 279 -24.20 14.39 -3.26
CA ASP A 279 -25.22 14.66 -4.27
C ASP A 279 -26.09 13.43 -4.60
N MET A 280 -25.67 12.22 -4.22
CA MET A 280 -26.41 10.96 -4.41
C MET A 280 -27.23 10.54 -3.18
N ILE A 281 -27.15 11.26 -2.07
CA ILE A 281 -27.98 11.01 -0.88
C ILE A 281 -29.45 11.16 -1.26
N GLY A 282 -30.27 10.16 -0.92
CA GLY A 282 -31.70 10.11 -1.26
C GLY A 282 -32.01 9.72 -2.71
N LYS A 283 -30.99 9.46 -3.55
CA LYS A 283 -31.14 9.11 -4.97
C LYS A 283 -30.79 7.66 -5.30
N CYS A 284 -30.41 6.86 -4.31
CA CYS A 284 -30.09 5.45 -4.49
C CYS A 284 -31.30 4.57 -4.16
N ASP A 285 -31.37 3.39 -4.78
CA ASP A 285 -32.46 2.44 -4.59
C ASP A 285 -32.36 1.68 -3.27
N VAL A 286 -31.12 1.49 -2.79
CA VAL A 286 -30.81 0.79 -1.54
C VAL A 286 -29.43 1.21 -1.03
N TYR A 287 -29.25 1.14 0.28
CA TYR A 287 -28.01 1.48 0.96
C TYR A 287 -27.48 0.28 1.75
N ILE A 288 -26.17 0.17 1.90
CA ILE A 288 -25.52 -0.88 2.71
C ILE A 288 -24.20 -0.33 3.30
N PRO A 289 -23.83 -0.64 4.55
CA PRO A 289 -22.58 -0.15 5.11
C PRO A 289 -21.37 -0.75 4.38
N SER A 290 -20.35 0.07 4.16
CA SER A 290 -19.06 -0.41 3.68
C SER A 290 -18.21 -0.99 4.81
N THR A 291 -18.34 -0.42 6.01
CA THR A 291 -17.70 -0.89 7.24
C THR A 291 -18.61 -0.59 8.42
N CYS A 292 -18.91 -1.57 9.25
CA CYS A 292 -19.68 -1.40 10.48
C CYS A 292 -19.20 -2.35 11.59
N PHE A 293 -19.52 -2.00 12.83
CA PHE A 293 -19.38 -2.90 13.98
C PHE A 293 -20.72 -3.60 14.24
N GLY A 294 -20.68 -4.82 14.77
CA GLY A 294 -21.87 -5.63 15.00
C GLY A 294 -22.36 -6.35 13.73
N LYS A 295 -22.57 -7.66 13.83
CA LYS A 295 -23.01 -8.52 12.70
C LYS A 295 -24.41 -8.11 12.23
N GLU A 296 -25.25 -7.68 13.15
CA GLU A 296 -26.63 -7.22 12.93
C GLU A 296 -26.75 -5.94 12.08
N ASN A 297 -25.66 -5.19 11.95
CA ASN A 297 -25.60 -3.98 11.13
C ASN A 297 -25.19 -4.26 9.68
N VAL A 298 -24.72 -5.48 9.37
CA VAL A 298 -24.33 -5.88 8.02
C VAL A 298 -25.59 -6.27 7.21
N LYS A 299 -26.41 -5.27 6.89
CA LYS A 299 -27.68 -5.43 6.17
C LYS A 299 -27.98 -4.24 5.28
N CYS A 300 -28.98 -4.38 4.42
CA CYS A 300 -29.49 -3.28 3.59
C CYS A 300 -30.33 -2.30 4.42
N TYR A 301 -30.30 -1.04 4.03
CA TYR A 301 -31.02 0.08 4.60
C TYR A 301 -31.78 0.85 3.50
N ASN A 302 -32.92 1.43 3.86
CA ASN A 302 -33.78 2.17 2.94
C ASN A 302 -33.33 3.63 2.75
N SER A 303 -32.61 4.19 3.72
CA SER A 303 -32.10 5.55 3.67
C SER A 303 -30.60 5.59 4.00
N PHE A 304 -29.95 6.66 3.57
CA PHE A 304 -28.56 6.94 3.93
C PHE A 304 -28.43 7.31 5.41
N GLU A 305 -29.45 7.97 5.96
CA GLU A 305 -29.53 8.44 7.34
C GLU A 305 -29.45 7.29 8.33
N ASP A 306 -29.95 6.10 7.96
CA ASP A 306 -29.96 4.91 8.79
C ASP A 306 -28.64 4.12 8.74
N LEU A 307 -27.71 4.46 7.83
CA LEU A 307 -26.44 3.77 7.75
C LEU A 307 -25.60 3.98 9.02
N PRO A 308 -24.95 2.93 9.55
CA PRO A 308 -24.00 3.06 10.65
C PRO A 308 -22.93 4.11 10.38
N GLY A 309 -22.96 5.20 11.15
CA GLY A 309 -22.03 6.32 10.99
C GLY A 309 -22.19 7.09 9.67
N ARG A 310 -23.37 7.05 9.04
CA ARG A 310 -23.73 7.80 7.81
C ARG A 310 -22.66 7.63 6.72
N LYS A 311 -22.23 6.39 6.54
CA LYS A 311 -21.19 6.00 5.57
C LYS A 311 -21.45 4.60 5.03
N GLY A 312 -21.16 4.40 3.75
CA GLY A 312 -21.28 3.10 3.12
C GLY A 312 -21.38 3.19 1.62
N TYR A 313 -22.26 2.37 1.06
CA TYR A 313 -22.57 2.36 -0.36
C TYR A 313 -24.04 2.70 -0.59
N GLY A 314 -24.28 3.53 -1.59
CA GLY A 314 -25.58 3.67 -2.25
C GLY A 314 -25.55 2.95 -3.59
N ILE A 315 -26.57 2.16 -3.89
CA ILE A 315 -26.67 1.36 -5.12
C ILE A 315 -27.82 1.88 -5.97
N VAL A 316 -27.57 2.05 -7.26
CA VAL A 316 -28.57 2.40 -8.28
C VAL A 316 -28.63 1.28 -9.31
N PHE A 317 -29.83 0.78 -9.61
CA PHE A 317 -30.10 -0.20 -10.65
C PHE A 317 -30.75 0.49 -11.85
N TYR A 318 -30.11 0.41 -13.02
CA TYR A 318 -30.60 1.03 -14.25
C TYR A 318 -31.40 0.05 -15.13
N LYS A 319 -31.26 -1.26 -14.93
CA LYS A 319 -32.02 -2.32 -15.61
C LYS A 319 -32.58 -3.32 -14.61
N ASN A 320 -33.72 -3.94 -14.92
CA ASN A 320 -34.38 -4.97 -14.09
C ASN A 320 -34.46 -4.60 -12.60
N LYS A 321 -34.77 -3.34 -12.31
CA LYS A 321 -34.63 -2.73 -10.98
C LYS A 321 -35.36 -3.52 -9.89
N GLU A 322 -36.60 -3.93 -10.13
CA GLU A 322 -37.39 -4.67 -9.12
C GLU A 322 -36.74 -6.02 -8.76
N ASP A 323 -36.31 -6.79 -9.78
CA ASP A 323 -35.65 -8.09 -9.57
C ASP A 323 -34.28 -7.92 -8.89
N MET A 324 -33.49 -6.92 -9.29
CA MET A 324 -32.18 -6.65 -8.69
C MET A 324 -32.31 -6.17 -7.25
N LEU A 325 -33.27 -5.30 -6.95
CA LEU A 325 -33.55 -4.87 -5.58
C LEU A 325 -34.01 -6.04 -4.71
N LYS A 326 -34.93 -6.88 -5.21
CA LYS A 326 -35.38 -8.09 -4.51
C LYS A 326 -34.20 -9.02 -4.21
N LYS A 327 -33.31 -9.23 -5.19
CA LYS A 327 -32.08 -10.00 -5.02
C LYS A 327 -31.18 -9.38 -3.95
N MET A 328 -30.90 -8.06 -4.02
CA MET A 328 -30.08 -7.35 -3.03
C MET A 328 -30.58 -7.54 -1.59
N LEU A 329 -31.90 -7.48 -1.39
CA LEU A 329 -32.54 -7.60 -0.08
C LEU A 329 -32.57 -9.05 0.44
N SER A 330 -32.51 -10.04 -0.45
CA SER A 330 -32.48 -11.47 -0.10
C SER A 330 -31.10 -12.01 0.29
N ILE A 331 -30.02 -11.31 -0.06
CA ILE A 331 -28.65 -11.77 0.22
C ILE A 331 -28.35 -11.63 1.71
N ASP A 332 -27.84 -12.70 2.31
CA ASP A 332 -27.19 -12.63 3.62
C ASP A 332 -25.81 -11.98 3.48
N TRP A 333 -25.77 -10.66 3.66
CA TRP A 333 -24.55 -9.88 3.56
C TRP A 333 -23.54 -10.19 4.66
N THR A 334 -23.95 -10.86 5.74
CA THR A 334 -23.05 -11.24 6.83
C THR A 334 -22.08 -12.34 6.40
N GLU A 335 -22.48 -13.20 5.46
CA GLU A 335 -21.65 -14.26 4.86
C GLU A 335 -20.78 -13.74 3.71
N VAL A 336 -21.05 -12.52 3.22
CA VAL A 336 -20.26 -11.84 2.18
C VAL A 336 -19.20 -10.92 2.79
N ALA A 337 -19.54 -10.27 3.90
CA ALA A 337 -18.62 -9.39 4.62
C ALA A 337 -17.44 -10.18 5.22
N PHE A 338 -16.31 -9.51 5.42
CA PHE A 338 -15.17 -10.08 6.13
C PHE A 338 -14.84 -9.26 7.38
N LEU A 339 -14.40 -9.94 8.43
CA LEU A 339 -13.99 -9.33 9.68
C LEU A 339 -12.54 -8.83 9.58
N SER A 340 -12.30 -7.57 9.93
CA SER A 340 -10.95 -7.02 10.10
C SER A 340 -10.41 -7.24 11.51
N THR A 341 -9.11 -7.01 11.70
CA THR A 341 -8.41 -7.20 12.99
C THR A 341 -8.94 -6.34 14.13
N ASN A 342 -9.61 -5.23 13.82
CA ASN A 342 -10.31 -4.39 14.79
C ASN A 342 -11.76 -4.81 15.03
N SER A 343 -12.16 -6.01 14.62
CA SER A 343 -13.52 -6.55 14.76
C SER A 343 -14.61 -5.78 14.00
N ALA A 344 -14.23 -4.97 13.00
CA ALA A 344 -15.19 -4.37 12.08
C ALA A 344 -15.51 -5.32 10.92
N TYR A 345 -16.78 -5.40 10.53
CA TYR A 345 -17.20 -6.07 9.31
C TYR A 345 -17.02 -5.13 8.13
N ASN A 346 -16.44 -5.63 7.04
CA ASN A 346 -16.16 -4.85 5.83
C ASN A 346 -16.80 -5.51 4.61
N LEU A 347 -17.38 -4.67 3.75
CA LEU A 347 -17.87 -5.02 2.43
C LEU A 347 -17.13 -4.20 1.37
N ARG A 348 -16.70 -4.87 0.31
CA ARG A 348 -16.11 -4.22 -0.87
C ARG A 348 -17.17 -4.10 -1.95
N SER A 349 -17.08 -3.05 -2.75
CA SER A 349 -17.98 -2.87 -3.90
C SER A 349 -17.89 -4.02 -4.89
N SER A 350 -16.71 -4.62 -5.07
CA SER A 350 -16.50 -5.82 -5.89
C SER A 350 -17.32 -7.01 -5.42
N GLN A 351 -17.27 -7.31 -4.12
CA GLN A 351 -18.06 -8.39 -3.52
C GLN A 351 -19.57 -8.19 -3.72
N ILE A 352 -20.03 -6.94 -3.75
CA ILE A 352 -21.43 -6.62 -4.07
C ILE A 352 -21.68 -6.88 -5.56
N TYR A 353 -20.86 -6.33 -6.47
CA TYR A 353 -21.03 -6.55 -7.91
C TYR A 353 -20.98 -8.04 -8.30
N ASP A 354 -20.09 -8.83 -7.70
CA ASP A 354 -19.95 -10.27 -7.98
C ASP A 354 -21.24 -11.06 -7.66
N LYS A 355 -22.13 -10.53 -6.80
CA LYS A 355 -23.44 -11.14 -6.57
C LYS A 355 -24.43 -10.89 -7.70
N PHE A 356 -24.18 -9.93 -8.58
CA PHE A 356 -25.05 -9.57 -9.71
C PHE A 356 -24.48 -9.95 -11.08
N GLU A 357 -23.26 -10.46 -11.14
CA GLU A 357 -22.73 -11.14 -12.33
C GLU A 357 -23.54 -12.43 -12.61
N LYS A 358 -23.61 -12.82 -13.88
CA LYS A 358 -24.31 -14.02 -14.34
C LYS A 358 -23.46 -15.27 -14.20
#